data_AF-Q8EW30-F1
#
_entry.id   AF-Q8EW30-F1
#
_cell.length_a   1.000
_cell.length_b   1.000
_cell.length_c   1.000
_cell.angle_alpha   90.00
_cell.angle_beta   90.00
_cell.angle_gamma   90.00
#
_symmetry.space_group_name_H-M   'P 1'
#
loop_
_entity.id
_entity.type
_entity.pdbx_description
1 polymer ?
#
loop_
_entity_poly.entity_id
_entity_poly.type
_entity_poly.pdbx_seq_one_letter_code
_entity_poly.pdbx_strand_id
1 'polypeptide(L)'
;MIKKGIIMTEIQQLLQMSYKQCCDYLKQKYGVITKSYFHNETCRSPRESIKRTNEGLEIHHIDEDKFVLLSKKEEALKYPFEYQMGDRLVYCNVLEHLVLHIKIFEHWNNNKHISSEPLGIQGIVCYQIPTLNDVFSKYPFKLDYKKAIANAVITLESDYLLSLEYLMKIKKLPLKIYITNSWKMVRDTSAKQDDAIFKKIEDVFNKVNSNI
;
A
#
# COMPACT_ATOMS: atom_id res chain seq x y z
N MET A 1 -1.34 16.18 -37.68
CA MET A 1 -1.87 16.16 -36.30
C MET A 1 -1.46 14.85 -35.65
N ILE A 2 -0.41 14.85 -34.83
CA ILE A 2 -0.02 13.66 -34.06
C ILE A 2 -0.90 13.65 -32.80
N LYS A 3 -1.80 12.67 -32.66
CA LYS A 3 -2.46 12.40 -31.38
C LYS A 3 -1.36 12.05 -30.39
N LYS A 4 -1.05 12.98 -29.47
CA LYS A 4 -0.17 12.74 -28.33
C LYS A 4 -0.84 11.63 -27.51
N GLY A 5 -0.38 10.39 -27.66
CA GLY A 5 -0.87 9.27 -26.87
C GLY A 5 -0.68 9.63 -25.39
N ILE A 6 -1.74 9.53 -24.59
CA ILE A 6 -1.64 9.74 -23.15
C ILE A 6 -0.73 8.62 -22.62
N ILE A 7 0.48 8.97 -22.20
CA ILE A 7 1.39 8.03 -21.54
C ILE A 7 0.80 7.78 -20.16
N MET A 8 0.39 6.55 -19.90
CA MET A 8 -0.09 6.14 -18.58
C MET A 8 1.05 6.17 -17.57
N THR A 9 0.77 6.64 -16.36
CA THR A 9 1.70 6.55 -15.23
C THR A 9 1.96 5.09 -14.85
N GLU A 10 3.03 4.84 -14.12
CA GLU A 10 3.32 3.50 -13.61
C GLU A 10 2.18 2.97 -12.72
N ILE A 11 1.62 3.82 -11.86
CA ILE A 11 0.51 3.44 -10.99
C ILE A 11 -0.74 3.08 -11.80
N GLN A 12 -1.02 3.81 -12.88
CA GLN A 12 -2.10 3.45 -13.82
C GLN A 12 -1.90 2.08 -14.44
N GLN A 13 -0.67 1.75 -14.82
CA GLN A 13 -0.33 0.43 -15.37
C GLN A 13 -0.51 -0.67 -14.31
N LEU A 14 -0.01 -0.48 -13.09
CA LEU A 14 -0.17 -1.44 -11.99
C LEU A 14 -1.65 -1.68 -11.63
N LEU A 15 -2.49 -0.64 -11.64
CA LEU A 15 -3.93 -0.80 -11.37
C LEU A 15 -4.64 -1.67 -12.42
N GLN A 16 -4.14 -1.70 -13.66
CA GLN A 16 -4.67 -2.56 -14.74
C GLN A 16 -4.15 -4.01 -14.70
N MET A 17 -3.07 -4.25 -13.97
CA MET A 17 -2.48 -5.58 -13.82
C MET A 17 -3.23 -6.43 -12.78
N SER A 18 -3.07 -7.75 -12.84
CA SER A 18 -3.40 -8.63 -11.72
C SER A 18 -2.38 -8.47 -10.58
N TYR A 19 -2.77 -8.87 -9.36
CA TYR A 19 -1.86 -8.83 -8.20
C TYR A 19 -0.52 -9.53 -8.48
N LYS A 20 -0.54 -10.72 -9.10
CA LYS A 20 0.67 -11.45 -9.47
C LYS A 20 1.54 -10.66 -10.45
N GLN A 21 0.93 -10.05 -11.47
CA GLN A 21 1.67 -9.23 -12.44
C GLN A 21 2.30 -8.00 -11.79
N CYS A 22 1.63 -7.36 -10.82
CA CYS A 22 2.23 -6.29 -10.02
C CYS A 22 3.47 -6.77 -9.26
N CYS A 23 3.38 -7.92 -8.58
CA CYS A 23 4.52 -8.51 -7.87
C CYS A 23 5.69 -8.85 -8.82
N ASP A 24 5.40 -9.42 -9.99
CA ASP A 24 6.42 -9.74 -11.00
C ASP A 24 7.09 -8.46 -11.54
N TYR A 25 6.31 -7.41 -11.84
CA TYR A 25 6.81 -6.11 -12.27
C TYR A 25 7.72 -5.47 -11.22
N LEU A 26 7.30 -5.44 -9.95
CA LEU A 26 8.05 -4.80 -8.87
C LEU A 26 9.35 -5.58 -8.56
N LYS A 27 9.36 -6.90 -8.70
CA LYS A 27 10.59 -7.70 -8.66
C LYS A 27 11.54 -7.35 -9.79
N GLN A 28 11.03 -7.11 -11.00
CA GLN A 28 11.85 -6.65 -12.12
C GLN A 28 12.40 -5.24 -11.87
N LYS A 29 11.58 -4.34 -11.32
CA LYS A 29 11.93 -2.94 -11.06
C LYS A 29 13.00 -2.79 -9.96
N TYR A 30 12.79 -3.43 -8.82
CA TYR A 30 13.63 -3.24 -7.64
C TYR A 30 14.63 -4.37 -7.38
N GLY A 31 14.54 -5.47 -8.13
CA GLY A 31 15.31 -6.68 -7.90
C GLY A 31 14.63 -7.64 -6.92
N VAL A 32 15.14 -8.87 -6.91
CA VAL A 32 14.64 -9.95 -6.05
C VAL A 32 15.27 -9.88 -4.65
N ILE A 33 14.49 -10.27 -3.65
CA ILE A 33 14.99 -10.46 -2.29
C ILE A 33 15.56 -11.87 -2.20
N THR A 34 16.81 -12.01 -1.76
CA THR A 34 17.52 -13.31 -1.75
C THR A 34 17.53 -14.01 -0.39
N LYS A 35 17.06 -13.34 0.66
CA LYS A 35 17.02 -13.85 2.03
C LYS A 35 15.60 -13.77 2.58
N SER A 36 15.30 -14.64 3.54
CA SER A 36 14.01 -14.62 4.23
C SER A 36 13.78 -13.33 5.02
N TYR A 37 12.52 -12.98 5.21
CA TYR A 37 12.08 -11.81 5.99
C TYR A 37 12.49 -11.95 7.46
N PHE A 38 12.18 -13.07 8.10
CA PHE A 38 12.69 -13.42 9.43
C PHE A 38 13.99 -14.21 9.33
N HIS A 39 14.79 -14.19 10.41
CA HIS A 39 16.07 -14.92 10.45
C HIS A 39 15.92 -16.45 10.35
N ASN A 40 14.83 -17.00 10.88
CA ASN A 40 14.54 -18.44 10.94
C ASN A 40 13.07 -18.66 11.33
N GLU A 41 12.67 -19.93 11.45
CA GLU A 41 11.31 -20.42 11.69
C GLU A 41 10.71 -19.92 13.02
N THR A 42 11.52 -19.42 13.95
CA THR A 42 11.01 -18.83 15.19
C THR A 42 10.38 -17.44 14.99
N CYS A 43 10.58 -16.84 13.81
CA CYS A 43 10.09 -15.51 13.44
C CYS A 43 10.40 -14.42 14.49
N ARG A 44 11.48 -14.58 15.26
CA ARG A 44 11.76 -13.73 16.43
C ARG A 44 12.07 -12.28 16.05
N SER A 45 12.81 -12.07 14.98
CA SER A 45 13.21 -10.74 14.51
C SER A 45 13.26 -10.69 12.98
N PRO A 46 12.71 -9.64 12.36
CA PRO A 46 12.92 -9.37 10.95
C PRO A 46 14.42 -9.14 10.65
N ARG A 47 14.82 -9.40 9.41
CA ARG A 47 16.21 -9.27 8.96
C ARG A 47 16.46 -7.84 8.50
N GLU A 48 17.09 -7.04 9.33
CA GLU A 48 17.37 -5.63 8.99
C GLU A 48 18.22 -5.48 7.72
N SER A 49 19.09 -6.45 7.41
CA SER A 49 19.99 -6.41 6.26
C SER A 49 19.29 -6.44 4.89
N ILE A 50 18.01 -6.80 4.82
CA ILE A 50 17.24 -6.78 3.56
C ILE A 50 16.36 -5.53 3.47
N LYS A 51 16.31 -4.68 4.50
CA LYS A 51 15.50 -3.47 4.41
C LYS A 51 16.19 -2.44 3.53
N ARG A 52 15.39 -1.75 2.71
CA ARG A 52 15.80 -0.64 1.85
C ARG A 52 15.03 0.64 2.20
N THR A 53 14.76 0.81 3.49
CA THR A 53 13.93 1.93 3.98
C THR A 53 14.61 3.28 3.78
N ASN A 54 15.95 3.32 3.71
CA ASN A 54 16.72 4.49 3.30
C ASN A 54 16.46 4.93 1.85
N GLU A 55 15.97 4.02 1.00
CA GLU A 55 15.54 4.30 -0.37
C GLU A 55 14.03 4.61 -0.45
N GLY A 56 13.33 4.64 0.69
CA GLY A 56 11.88 4.79 0.75
C GLY A 56 11.10 3.53 0.36
N LEU A 57 11.76 2.37 0.36
CA LEU A 57 11.14 1.08 0.02
C LEU A 57 10.75 0.29 1.27
N GLU A 58 9.62 -0.40 1.14
CA GLU A 58 9.05 -1.36 2.06
C GLU A 58 9.13 -2.77 1.46
N ILE A 59 8.95 -3.79 2.30
CA ILE A 59 8.84 -5.18 1.87
C ILE A 59 7.38 -5.58 2.01
N HIS A 60 6.82 -6.13 0.93
CA HIS A 60 5.50 -6.75 0.91
C HIS A 60 5.64 -8.26 0.78
N HIS A 61 4.83 -9.00 1.54
CA HIS A 61 4.74 -10.45 1.47
C HIS A 61 3.74 -10.86 0.39
N ILE A 62 4.19 -11.63 -0.60
CA ILE A 62 3.35 -12.03 -1.75
C ILE A 62 2.17 -12.91 -1.33
N ASP A 63 2.30 -13.65 -0.23
CA ASP A 63 1.24 -14.51 0.30
C ASP A 63 0.17 -13.77 1.11
N GLU A 64 0.23 -12.44 1.19
CA GLU A 64 -0.84 -11.65 1.83
C GLU A 64 -2.16 -11.64 1.02
N ASP A 65 -2.14 -12.21 -0.18
CA ASP A 65 -3.34 -12.59 -0.93
C ASP A 65 -4.06 -13.84 -0.38
N LYS A 66 -3.47 -14.52 0.60
CA LYS A 66 -4.02 -15.70 1.27
C LYS A 66 -4.11 -15.51 2.78
N PHE A 67 -3.11 -14.87 3.39
CA PHE A 67 -2.96 -14.78 4.84
C PHE A 67 -2.62 -13.36 5.28
N VAL A 68 -3.32 -12.81 6.26
CA VAL A 68 -3.09 -11.43 6.70
C VAL A 68 -1.84 -11.31 7.59
N LEU A 69 -1.16 -10.16 7.51
CA LEU A 69 -0.14 -9.71 8.47
C LEU A 69 1.08 -10.63 8.61
N LEU A 70 1.59 -11.18 7.51
CA LEU A 70 2.73 -12.11 7.52
C LEU A 70 4.05 -11.47 8.00
N SER A 71 4.09 -10.16 8.13
CA SER A 71 5.18 -9.40 8.76
C SER A 71 5.16 -9.42 10.30
N LYS A 72 4.04 -9.84 10.92
CA LYS A 72 3.92 -9.99 12.38
C LYS A 72 4.28 -11.40 12.79
N LYS A 73 5.11 -11.53 13.83
CA LYS A 73 5.59 -12.82 14.33
C LYS A 73 4.45 -13.78 14.65
N GLU A 74 3.41 -13.29 15.33
CA GLU A 74 2.29 -14.10 15.81
C GLU A 74 1.50 -14.73 14.66
N GLU A 75 1.40 -14.02 13.53
CA GLU A 75 0.72 -14.53 12.33
C GLU A 75 1.66 -15.38 11.49
N ALA A 76 2.92 -14.97 11.33
CA ALA A 76 3.93 -15.71 10.57
C ALA A 76 4.13 -17.15 11.10
N LEU A 77 4.10 -17.34 12.42
CA LEU A 77 4.26 -18.66 13.05
C LEU A 77 3.10 -19.64 12.78
N LYS A 78 1.94 -19.15 12.30
CA LYS A 78 0.79 -20.01 11.98
C LYS A 78 0.94 -20.71 10.63
N TYR A 79 1.90 -20.30 9.82
CA TYR A 79 2.06 -20.75 8.44
C TYR A 79 3.50 -21.26 8.18
N PRO A 80 3.69 -22.08 7.13
CA PRO A 80 5.01 -22.57 6.75
C PRO A 80 6.02 -21.43 6.54
N PHE A 81 7.26 -21.64 7.00
CA PHE A 81 8.33 -20.63 6.93
C PHE A 81 8.71 -20.27 5.48
N GLU A 82 8.37 -21.12 4.52
CA GLU A 82 8.54 -20.88 3.09
C GLU A 82 7.89 -19.58 2.64
N TYR A 83 6.77 -19.15 3.25
CA TYR A 83 6.12 -17.86 2.96
C TYR A 83 6.92 -16.64 3.43
N GLN A 84 7.98 -16.85 4.22
CA GLN A 84 8.91 -15.83 4.63
C GLN A 84 10.14 -15.77 3.72
N MET A 85 10.30 -16.69 2.75
CA MET A 85 11.47 -16.74 1.88
C MET A 85 11.51 -15.58 0.89
N GLY A 86 12.71 -15.18 0.48
CA GLY A 86 12.92 -13.96 -0.31
C GLY A 86 12.19 -13.93 -1.66
N ASP A 87 12.01 -15.09 -2.30
CA ASP A 87 11.22 -15.24 -3.53
C ASP A 87 9.70 -15.11 -3.29
N ARG A 88 9.24 -15.13 -2.03
CA ARG A 88 7.88 -14.80 -1.59
C ARG A 88 7.74 -13.34 -1.14
N LEU A 89 8.76 -12.51 -1.33
CA LEU A 89 8.76 -11.09 -0.97
C LEU A 89 8.95 -10.20 -2.20
N VAL A 90 8.54 -8.94 -2.08
CA VAL A 90 8.78 -7.91 -3.09
C VAL A 90 9.05 -6.55 -2.43
N TYR A 91 9.91 -5.74 -3.05
CA TYR A 91 10.08 -4.34 -2.65
C TYR A 91 9.02 -3.46 -3.32
N CYS A 92 8.55 -2.44 -2.60
CA CYS A 92 7.64 -1.43 -3.13
C CYS A 92 7.77 -0.14 -2.32
N ASN A 93 7.52 1.01 -2.93
CA ASN A 93 7.23 2.23 -2.18
C ASN A 93 5.81 2.17 -1.59
N VAL A 94 5.46 3.09 -0.70
CA VAL A 94 4.16 3.05 0.01
C VAL A 94 2.93 3.19 -0.91
N LEU A 95 3.05 3.87 -2.07
CA LEU A 95 1.96 3.98 -3.03
C LEU A 95 1.79 2.70 -3.85
N GLU A 96 2.89 2.08 -4.29
CA GLU A 96 2.86 0.75 -4.91
C GLU A 96 2.31 -0.30 -3.93
N HIS A 97 2.67 -0.20 -2.63
CA HIS A 97 2.13 -1.06 -1.59
C HIS A 97 0.62 -0.91 -1.44
N LEU A 98 0.09 0.32 -1.53
CA LEU A 98 -1.35 0.57 -1.57
C LEU A 98 -1.97 -0.16 -2.77
N VAL A 99 -1.37 -0.06 -3.96
CA VAL A 99 -1.87 -0.73 -5.17
C VAL A 99 -1.88 -2.25 -4.98
N LEU A 100 -0.83 -2.84 -4.42
CA LEU A 100 -0.78 -4.29 -4.13
C LEU A 100 -1.97 -4.71 -3.25
N HIS A 101 -2.24 -4.01 -2.16
CA HIS A 101 -3.39 -4.33 -1.31
C HIS A 101 -4.74 -4.05 -1.98
N ILE A 102 -4.85 -3.02 -2.84
CA ILE A 102 -6.05 -2.79 -3.67
C ILE A 102 -6.30 -3.99 -4.58
N LYS A 103 -5.26 -4.55 -5.22
CA LYS A 103 -5.40 -5.71 -6.10
C LYS A 103 -5.77 -6.98 -5.35
N ILE A 104 -5.21 -7.20 -4.15
CA ILE A 104 -5.64 -8.30 -3.25
C ILE A 104 -7.13 -8.14 -2.91
N PHE A 105 -7.52 -6.93 -2.48
CA PHE A 105 -8.89 -6.65 -2.06
C PHE A 105 -9.89 -6.75 -3.22
N GLU A 106 -9.52 -6.31 -4.42
CA GLU A 106 -10.31 -6.49 -5.64
C GLU A 106 -10.53 -7.97 -5.93
N HIS A 107 -9.46 -8.76 -5.92
CA HIS A 107 -9.55 -10.20 -6.17
C HIS A 107 -10.48 -10.87 -5.16
N TRP A 108 -10.32 -10.57 -3.87
CA TRP A 108 -11.21 -11.08 -2.83
C TRP A 108 -12.67 -10.61 -3.02
N ASN A 109 -12.90 -9.33 -3.31
CA ASN A 109 -14.25 -8.79 -3.47
C ASN A 109 -14.99 -9.41 -4.67
N ASN A 110 -14.24 -9.78 -5.71
CA ASN A 110 -14.77 -10.51 -6.87
C ASN A 110 -14.95 -12.02 -6.60
N ASN A 111 -14.25 -12.57 -5.59
CA ASN A 111 -14.21 -14.00 -5.28
C ASN A 111 -14.46 -14.28 -3.78
N LYS A 112 -15.52 -13.69 -3.21
CA LYS A 112 -15.82 -13.77 -1.75
C LYS A 112 -16.01 -15.19 -1.21
N HIS A 113 -16.14 -16.19 -2.08
CA HIS A 113 -16.23 -17.60 -1.69
C HIS A 113 -14.86 -18.21 -1.32
N ILE A 114 -13.75 -17.57 -1.66
CA ILE A 114 -12.39 -18.08 -1.42
C ILE A 114 -11.93 -17.83 0.03
N SER A 115 -12.44 -16.79 0.69
CA SER A 115 -12.17 -16.50 2.09
C SER A 115 -13.31 -15.69 2.72
N SER A 116 -13.66 -16.03 3.96
CA SER A 116 -14.62 -15.24 4.76
C SER A 116 -14.06 -13.89 5.21
N GLU A 117 -12.73 -13.75 5.28
CA GLU A 117 -12.08 -12.51 5.73
C GLU A 117 -11.73 -11.59 4.55
N PRO A 118 -11.99 -10.27 4.65
CA PRO A 118 -11.65 -9.32 3.61
C PRO A 118 -10.13 -9.11 3.54
N LEU A 119 -9.47 -9.84 2.65
CA LEU A 119 -8.02 -9.74 2.45
C LEU A 119 -7.62 -8.38 1.87
N GLY A 120 -6.40 -7.92 2.17
CA GLY A 120 -5.85 -6.65 1.70
C GLY A 120 -6.40 -5.39 2.39
N ILE A 121 -7.67 -5.39 2.85
CA ILE A 121 -8.31 -4.17 3.36
C ILE A 121 -7.62 -3.60 4.61
N GLN A 122 -7.10 -4.47 5.48
CA GLN A 122 -6.46 -4.03 6.71
C GLN A 122 -5.17 -3.25 6.44
N GLY A 123 -4.39 -3.69 5.45
CA GLY A 123 -3.24 -2.94 4.93
C GLY A 123 -3.66 -1.52 4.55
N ILE A 124 -4.63 -1.44 3.65
CA ILE A 124 -5.14 -0.18 3.08
C ILE A 124 -5.53 0.81 4.17
N VAL A 125 -6.39 0.40 5.10
CA VAL A 125 -7.05 1.31 6.04
C VAL A 125 -6.22 1.64 7.27
N CYS A 126 -5.35 0.71 7.71
CA CYS A 126 -4.55 0.91 8.92
C CYS A 126 -3.15 1.46 8.63
N TYR A 127 -2.64 1.30 7.41
CA TYR A 127 -1.24 1.60 7.10
C TYR A 127 -1.08 2.50 5.89
N GLN A 128 -1.51 2.09 4.69
CA GLN A 128 -1.15 2.83 3.48
C GLN A 128 -1.91 4.16 3.31
N ILE A 129 -3.24 4.18 3.41
CA ILE A 129 -4.01 5.45 3.34
C ILE A 129 -3.54 6.44 4.43
N PRO A 130 -3.42 6.03 5.71
CA PRO A 130 -2.93 6.94 6.75
C PRO A 130 -1.54 7.53 6.48
N THR A 131 -0.63 6.71 5.94
CA THR A 131 0.74 7.16 5.63
C THR A 131 0.76 8.10 4.44
N LEU A 132 0.06 7.77 3.36
CA LEU A 132 -0.01 8.62 2.15
C LEU A 132 -0.71 9.96 2.46
N ASN A 133 -1.76 9.94 3.29
CA ASN A 133 -2.39 11.17 3.77
C ASN A 133 -1.40 12.05 4.52
N ASP A 134 -0.58 11.50 5.41
CA ASP A 134 0.46 12.30 6.09
C ASP A 134 1.48 12.88 5.10
N VAL A 135 1.89 12.11 4.08
CA VAL A 135 2.81 12.59 3.04
C VAL A 135 2.21 13.77 2.27
N PHE A 136 1.00 13.63 1.75
CA PHE A 136 0.36 14.66 0.92
C PHE A 136 -0.22 15.84 1.72
N SER A 137 -0.46 15.65 3.02
CA SER A 137 -0.70 16.74 3.98
C SER A 137 0.58 17.46 4.42
N LYS A 138 1.73 17.13 3.83
CA LYS A 138 3.06 17.72 4.12
C LYS A 138 3.45 17.60 5.59
N TYR A 139 3.10 16.46 6.21
CA TYR A 139 3.43 16.22 7.60
C TYR A 139 4.96 16.31 7.82
N PRO A 140 5.44 17.05 8.84
CA PRO A 140 6.87 17.23 9.08
C PRO A 140 7.49 16.00 9.76
N PHE A 141 7.78 14.96 8.97
CA PHE A 141 8.42 13.74 9.47
C PHE A 141 9.77 14.02 10.14
N LYS A 142 9.91 13.62 11.41
CA LYS A 142 11.16 13.78 12.18
C LYS A 142 12.17 12.67 11.90
N LEU A 143 11.69 11.44 11.74
CA LEU A 143 12.51 10.24 11.55
C LEU A 143 12.95 10.11 10.08
N ASP A 144 14.25 9.89 9.84
CA ASP A 144 14.81 9.91 8.48
C ASP A 144 14.22 8.84 7.56
N TYR A 145 13.94 7.64 8.08
CA TYR A 145 13.30 6.60 7.29
C TYR A 145 11.88 7.00 6.84
N LYS A 146 11.14 7.78 7.64
CA LYS A 146 9.82 8.30 7.24
C LYS A 146 9.96 9.40 6.19
N LYS A 147 11.02 10.22 6.26
CA LYS A 147 11.34 11.20 5.21
C LYS A 147 11.67 10.50 3.89
N ALA A 148 12.44 9.41 3.93
CA ALA A 148 12.75 8.62 2.74
C ALA A 148 11.48 8.04 2.09
N ILE A 149 10.58 7.44 2.89
CA ILE A 149 9.27 6.96 2.40
C ILE A 149 8.46 8.11 1.76
N ALA A 150 8.39 9.27 2.42
CA ALA A 150 7.67 10.43 1.89
C ALA A 150 8.26 10.91 0.56
N ASN A 151 9.59 11.06 0.50
CA ASN A 151 10.30 11.54 -0.68
C ASN A 151 10.13 10.60 -1.89
N ALA A 152 9.97 9.30 -1.67
CA ALA A 152 9.76 8.32 -2.74
C ALA A 152 8.42 8.52 -3.48
N VAL A 153 7.44 9.19 -2.87
CA VAL A 153 6.07 9.31 -3.43
C VAL A 153 5.51 10.74 -3.46
N ILE A 154 6.25 11.75 -2.95
CA ILE A 154 5.74 13.12 -2.78
C ILE A 154 5.23 13.77 -4.06
N THR A 155 5.73 13.35 -5.23
CA THR A 155 5.30 13.83 -6.55
C THR A 155 4.11 13.08 -7.15
N LEU A 156 3.61 12.04 -6.47
CA LEU A 156 2.61 11.10 -6.98
C LEU A 156 1.19 11.36 -6.43
N GLU A 157 0.87 12.61 -6.06
CA GLU A 157 -0.44 12.96 -5.49
C GLU A 157 -1.61 12.58 -6.42
N SER A 158 -1.47 12.84 -7.72
CA SER A 158 -2.51 12.49 -8.70
C SER A 158 -2.72 10.98 -8.83
N ASP A 159 -1.64 10.20 -8.76
CA ASP A 159 -1.70 8.73 -8.79
C ASP A 159 -2.30 8.15 -7.50
N TYR A 160 -2.06 8.81 -6.36
CA TYR A 160 -2.72 8.48 -5.10
C TYR A 160 -4.24 8.70 -5.19
N LEU A 161 -4.68 9.88 -5.64
CA LEU A 161 -6.11 10.17 -5.81
C LEU A 161 -6.77 9.21 -6.79
N LEU A 162 -6.08 8.83 -7.87
CA LEU A 162 -6.55 7.82 -8.81
C LEU A 162 -6.71 6.44 -8.14
N SER A 163 -5.73 6.04 -7.32
CA SER A 163 -5.78 4.77 -6.59
C SER A 163 -6.97 4.72 -5.62
N LEU A 164 -7.27 5.84 -4.96
CA LEU A 164 -8.46 5.98 -4.13
C LEU A 164 -9.76 5.90 -4.94
N GLU A 165 -9.82 6.59 -6.08
CA GLU A 165 -10.97 6.51 -7.00
C GLU A 165 -11.22 5.06 -7.43
N TYR A 166 -10.16 4.31 -7.77
CA TYR A 166 -10.24 2.90 -8.12
C TYR A 166 -10.80 2.06 -6.97
N LEU A 167 -10.27 2.24 -5.76
CA LEU A 167 -10.74 1.54 -4.56
C LEU A 167 -12.23 1.82 -4.26
N MET A 168 -12.66 3.07 -4.37
CA MET A 168 -14.06 3.48 -4.16
C MET A 168 -15.01 2.79 -5.16
N LYS A 169 -14.56 2.54 -6.39
CA LYS A 169 -15.32 1.81 -7.42
C LYS A 169 -15.41 0.30 -7.13
N ILE A 170 -14.41 -0.31 -6.49
CA ILE A 170 -14.48 -1.71 -6.04
C ILE A 170 -15.52 -1.85 -4.93
N LYS A 171 -15.42 -1.02 -3.89
CA LYS A 171 -16.33 -1.03 -2.75
C LYS A 171 -16.42 0.35 -2.11
N LYS A 172 -17.65 0.84 -1.95
CA LYS A 172 -17.95 2.06 -1.21
C LYS A 172 -17.68 1.85 0.28
N LEU A 173 -16.56 2.38 0.76
CA LEU A 173 -16.25 2.48 2.18
C LEU A 173 -16.71 3.85 2.73
N PRO A 174 -16.92 4.01 4.03
CA PRO A 174 -17.21 5.32 4.62
C PRO A 174 -16.10 6.34 4.34
N LEU A 175 -16.45 7.59 3.97
CA LEU A 175 -15.51 8.68 3.70
C LEU A 175 -14.39 8.80 4.74
N LYS A 176 -14.75 8.66 6.03
CA LYS A 176 -13.80 8.72 7.16
C LYS A 176 -12.57 7.83 6.98
N ILE A 177 -12.68 6.70 6.29
CA ILE A 177 -11.55 5.79 6.04
C ILE A 177 -10.51 6.47 5.13
N TYR A 178 -10.96 7.17 4.09
CA TYR A 178 -10.09 7.81 3.11
C TYR A 178 -9.40 9.08 3.63
N ILE A 179 -9.99 9.76 4.63
CA ILE A 179 -9.46 10.97 5.24
C ILE A 179 -8.80 10.73 6.62
N THR A 180 -8.46 9.47 6.91
CA THR A 180 -7.73 9.09 8.13
C THR A 180 -6.23 9.21 7.90
N ASN A 181 -5.53 9.83 8.83
CA ASN A 181 -4.08 10.03 8.87
C ASN A 181 -3.49 9.22 10.04
N SER A 182 -2.19 8.89 10.01
CA SER A 182 -1.61 7.98 11.03
C SER A 182 -1.70 8.55 12.46
N TRP A 183 -1.72 9.87 12.58
CA TRP A 183 -1.86 10.64 13.82
C TRP A 183 -3.24 10.54 14.47
N LYS A 184 -4.31 10.41 13.67
CA LYS A 184 -5.66 10.22 14.22
C LYS A 184 -5.84 8.82 14.84
N MET A 185 -5.00 7.86 14.46
CA MET A 185 -4.94 6.56 15.12
C MET A 185 -4.06 6.58 16.39
N VAL A 186 -3.18 7.58 16.57
CA VAL A 186 -2.25 7.70 17.72
C VAL A 186 -2.16 9.15 18.24
N ARG A 187 -3.10 9.51 19.13
CA ARG A 187 -3.11 10.56 20.19
C ARG A 187 -2.17 11.79 20.12
N ASP A 188 -2.05 12.50 18.99
CA ASP A 188 -1.58 13.90 19.05
C ASP A 188 -2.32 14.78 18.04
N THR A 189 -3.17 15.67 18.55
CA THR A 189 -4.04 16.58 17.80
C THR A 189 -3.41 17.96 17.56
N SER A 190 -2.12 18.14 17.86
CA SER A 190 -1.48 19.47 17.88
C SER A 190 -0.73 19.87 16.59
N ALA A 191 -0.50 18.95 15.65
CA ALA A 191 0.23 19.24 14.42
C ALA A 191 -0.70 19.84 13.34
N LYS A 192 -0.46 21.10 12.94
CA LYS A 192 -1.13 21.71 11.79
C LYS A 192 -0.68 21.01 10.51
N GLN A 193 -1.63 20.45 9.77
CA GLN A 193 -1.42 19.80 8.47
C GLN A 193 -2.02 20.64 7.34
N ASP A 194 -1.53 20.45 6.12
CA ASP A 194 -2.19 20.97 4.92
C ASP A 194 -3.41 20.08 4.62
N ASP A 195 -4.61 20.58 4.93
CA ASP A 195 -5.86 19.85 4.72
C ASP A 195 -6.32 19.84 3.24
N ALA A 196 -5.56 20.46 2.32
CA ALA A 196 -5.92 20.52 0.91
C ALA A 196 -6.12 19.13 0.28
N ILE A 197 -5.35 18.12 0.72
CA ILE A 197 -5.52 16.75 0.24
C ILE A 197 -6.88 16.17 0.64
N PHE A 198 -7.39 16.44 1.84
CA PHE A 198 -8.67 15.90 2.28
C PHE A 198 -9.82 16.45 1.45
N LYS A 199 -9.78 17.73 1.10
CA LYS A 199 -10.76 18.32 0.18
C LYS A 199 -10.73 17.62 -1.19
N LYS A 200 -9.55 17.35 -1.75
CA LYS A 200 -9.43 16.60 -3.02
C LYS A 200 -9.98 15.17 -2.90
N ILE A 201 -9.73 14.50 -1.78
CA ILE A 201 -10.28 13.16 -1.49
C ILE A 201 -11.80 13.20 -1.40
N GLU A 202 -12.36 14.20 -0.73
CA GLU A 202 -13.81 14.43 -0.65
C GLU A 202 -14.42 14.68 -2.03
N ASP A 203 -13.78 15.49 -2.87
CA ASP A 203 -14.23 15.76 -4.24
C ASP A 203 -14.25 14.46 -5.08
N VAL A 204 -13.21 13.63 -4.98
CA VAL A 204 -13.17 12.31 -5.63
C VAL A 204 -14.29 11.40 -5.10
N PHE A 205 -14.47 11.36 -3.78
CA PHE A 205 -15.50 10.54 -3.14
C PHE A 205 -16.92 10.94 -3.59
N ASN A 206 -17.20 12.25 -3.59
CA ASN A 206 -18.48 12.78 -4.04
C ASN A 206 -18.72 12.48 -5.53
N LYS A 207 -17.70 12.67 -6.38
CA LYS A 207 -17.76 12.33 -7.81
C LYS A 207 -18.06 10.85 -8.05
N VAL A 208 -17.44 9.93 -7.32
CA VAL A 208 -17.72 8.49 -7.48
C VAL A 208 -19.14 8.15 -7.01
N ASN A 209 -19.62 8.81 -5.95
CA ASN A 209 -20.94 8.54 -5.38
C ASN A 209 -22.11 9.23 -6.07
N SER A 210 -21.88 10.31 -6.82
CA SER A 210 -22.91 10.99 -7.61
C SER A 210 -23.19 10.33 -8.97
N ASN A 211 -22.30 9.43 -9.42
CA ASN A 211 -22.36 8.78 -10.73
C ASN A 211 -22.82 7.30 -10.66
N ILE A 212 -23.47 6.89 -9.55
CA ILE A 212 -24.03 5.56 -9.29
C ILE A 212 -25.42 5.76 -8.71
#